data_AF-S4P7C2-F1
#
_entry.id   AF-S4P7C2-F1
#
_cell.length_a   1.000
_cell.length_b   1.000
_cell.length_c   1.000
_cell.angle_alpha   90.00
_cell.angle_beta   90.00
_cell.angle_gamma   90.00
#
_symmetry.space_group_name_H-M   'P 1'
#
loop_
_entity.id
_entity.type
_entity.pdbx_description
1 polymer ?
#
loop_
_entity_poly.entity_id
_entity_poly.type
_entity_poly.pdbx_seq_one_letter_code
_entity_poly.pdbx_strand_id
1 'polypeptide(L)' 'NLCLLAKLFLDHKTLYFDIEQFLFYILCEVDKHGAHLVGYFSKEKDSPEGNNVACILTLPPYQRQGYGKLLIAF' A
#
# COMPACT_ATOMS: atom_id res chain seq x y z
N ASN A 1 -8.30 9.17 -0.73
CA ASN A 1 -7.17 9.66 -1.55
C ASN A 1 -6.13 8.59 -1.89
N LEU A 2 -5.57 7.84 -0.93
CA LEU A 2 -4.55 6.82 -1.21
C LEU A 2 -4.98 5.76 -2.25
N CYS A 3 -6.21 5.24 -2.15
CA CYS A 3 -6.72 4.26 -3.12
C CYS A 3 -6.82 4.79 -4.55
N LEU A 4 -7.18 6.07 -4.72
CA LEU A 4 -7.25 6.72 -6.02
C LEU A 4 -5.86 6.89 -6.62
N LEU A 5 -4.87 7.33 -5.82
CA LEU A 5 -3.47 7.39 -6.24
C LEU A 5 -2.97 6.01 -6.68
N ALA A 6 -3.27 4.97 -5.89
CA ALA A 6 -2.85 3.62 -6.20
C ALA A 6 -3.50 3.05 -7.48
N LYS A 7 -4.75 3.42 -7.78
CA LYS A 7 -5.45 2.97 -9.00
C LYS A 7 -4.76 3.39 -10.29
N LEU A 8 -3.99 4.48 -10.26
CA LEU A 8 -3.17 4.91 -11.40
C LEU A 8 -2.07 3.89 -11.76
N PHE A 9 -1.66 3.05 -10.81
CA PHE A 9 -0.53 2.12 -10.96
C PHE A 9 -0.92 0.65 -10.75
N LEU A 10 -2.16 0.37 -10.33
CA LEU A 10 -2.69 -0.96 -10.11
C LEU A 10 -3.91 -1.18 -11.01
N ASP A 11 -3.74 -2.01 -12.04
CA ASP A 11 -4.79 -2.27 -13.02
C ASP A 11 -6.02 -2.92 -12.36
N HIS A 12 -5.79 -3.98 -11.61
CA HIS A 12 -6.84 -4.79 -10.96
C HIS A 12 -7.32 -4.28 -9.60
N LYS A 13 -7.00 -3.04 -9.21
CA LYS A 13 -7.56 -2.46 -7.98
C LYS A 13 -9.03 -2.08 -8.24
N THR A 14 -9.95 -2.82 -7.66
CA THR A 14 -11.41 -2.64 -7.86
C THR A 14 -12.08 -1.81 -6.77
N LEU A 15 -11.52 -1.79 -5.55
CA LEU A 15 -12.09 -1.09 -4.39
C LEU A 15 -11.33 0.20 -4.08
N TYR A 16 -12.04 1.33 -4.11
CA TYR A 16 -11.49 2.66 -3.88
C TYR A 16 -12.38 3.63 -3.07
N PHE A 17 -13.66 3.28 -2.83
CA PHE A 17 -14.58 4.06 -2.00
C PHE A 17 -14.99 3.35 -0.71
N ASP A 18 -15.26 2.05 -0.78
CA ASP A 18 -15.56 1.23 0.39
C ASP A 18 -14.26 0.75 1.04
N ILE A 19 -13.67 1.62 1.86
CA ILE A 19 -12.35 1.40 2.49
C ILE A 19 -12.45 1.04 3.97
N GLU A 20 -13.64 1.06 4.57
CA GLU A 20 -13.82 0.86 6.01
C GLU A 20 -13.42 -0.55 6.46
N GLN A 21 -13.48 -1.52 5.56
CA GLN A 21 -13.10 -2.91 5.80
C GLN A 21 -11.60 -3.17 5.71
N PHE A 22 -10.80 -2.16 5.36
CA PHE A 22 -9.36 -2.32 5.11
C PHE A 22 -8.51 -1.58 6.16
N LEU A 23 -7.44 -2.23 6.57
CA LEU A 23 -6.28 -1.61 7.20
C LEU A 23 -5.28 -1.21 6.12
N PHE A 24 -4.59 -0.09 6.34
CA PHE A 24 -3.56 0.41 5.44
C PHE A 24 -2.25 0.57 6.21
N TYR A 25 -1.21 -0.13 5.75
CA TYR A 25 0.13 -0.07 6.32
C TYR A 25 1.00 0.77 5.38
N ILE A 26 1.37 1.95 5.85
CA ILE A 26 2.04 2.96 5.05
C ILE A 26 3.53 2.96 5.37
N LEU A 27 4.36 2.76 4.34
CA LEU A 27 5.81 2.88 4.45
C LEU A 27 6.24 4.29 4.03
N CYS A 28 7.02 4.92 4.89
CA CYS A 28 7.57 6.24 4.66
C CYS A 28 9.09 6.25 4.81
N GLU A 29 9.76 7.07 4.01
CA GLU A 29 11.08 7.59 4.33
C GLU A 29 10.92 8.80 5.26
N VAL A 30 11.74 8.89 6.31
CA VAL A 30 11.65 10.00 7.28
C VAL A 30 12.89 10.87 7.16
N ASP A 31 12.67 12.17 7.02
CA ASP A 31 13.73 13.18 7.03
C ASP A 31 13.38 14.37 7.93
N LYS A 32 14.16 15.45 7.87
CA LYS A 32 13.95 16.67 8.66
C LYS A 32 12.66 17.44 8.32
N HIS A 33 12.02 17.11 7.20
CA HIS A 33 10.80 17.75 6.71
C HIS A 33 9.54 16.90 6.97
N GLY A 34 9.70 15.63 7.35
CA GLY A 34 8.59 14.77 7.76
C GLY A 34 8.70 13.34 7.26
N ALA A 35 7.54 12.70 7.09
CA ALA A 35 7.42 11.33 6.59
C ALA A 35 6.87 11.34 5.16
N HIS A 36 7.66 10.82 4.22
CA HIS A 36 7.39 10.82 2.79
C HIS A 36 6.93 9.44 2.35
N LEU A 37 5.71 9.34 1.85
CA LEU A 37 5.13 8.09 1.35
C LEU A 37 6.01 7.49 0.24
N VAL A 38 6.47 6.25 0.43
CA VAL A 38 7.19 5.48 -0.61
C VAL A 38 6.40 4.28 -1.11
N GLY A 39 5.49 3.74 -0.29
CA GLY A 39 4.65 2.62 -0.65
C GLY A 39 3.67 2.25 0.46
N TYR A 40 2.81 1.29 0.18
CA TYR A 40 1.87 0.75 1.16
C TYR A 40 1.46 -0.67 0.80
N PHE A 41 0.87 -1.37 1.77
CA PHE A 41 -0.05 -2.46 1.49
C PHE A 41 -1.36 -2.27 2.26
N SER A 42 -2.47 -2.77 1.71
CA SER A 42 -3.75 -2.85 2.39
C SER A 42 -4.05 -4.29 2.75
N LYS A 43 -4.77 -4.49 3.86
CA LYS A 43 -5.20 -5.79 4.37
C LYS A 43 -6.65 -5.70 4.80
N GLU A 44 -7.48 -6.67 4.42
CA GLU A 44 -8.85 -6.78 4.95
C GLU A 44 -8.79 -7.07 6.45
N LYS A 45 -9.65 -6.40 7.23
CA LYS A 45 -9.74 -6.63 8.68
C LYS A 45 -10.09 -8.10 8.98
N ASP A 46 -11.07 -8.60 8.25
CA ASP A 46 -11.57 -9.96 8.34
C ASP A 46 -11.58 -10.57 6.92
N SER A 47 -10.49 -11.22 6.52
CA SER A 47 -10.40 -11.89 5.22
C SER A 47 -10.85 -13.35 5.36
N PRO A 48 -11.95 -13.80 4.71
CA PRO A 48 -12.40 -15.19 4.77
C PRO A 48 -11.37 -16.17 4.20
N GLU A 49 -10.59 -15.73 3.22
CA GLU A 49 -9.54 -16.51 2.56
C GLU A 49 -8.21 -16.48 3.32
N GLY A 50 -8.13 -15.71 4.41
CA GLY A 50 -6.89 -15.54 5.17
C GLY A 50 -5.83 -14.70 4.46
N ASN A 51 -6.23 -13.87 3.48
CA ASN A 51 -5.30 -13.01 2.76
C ASN A 51 -4.67 -12.00 3.71
N ASN A 52 -3.34 -12.05 3.84
CA ASN A 52 -2.58 -11.08 4.64
C ASN A 52 -2.31 -9.77 3.87
N VAL A 53 -2.49 -9.77 2.54
CA VAL A 53 -2.33 -8.61 1.66
C VAL A 53 -3.47 -8.60 0.63
N ALA A 54 -4.15 -7.46 0.47
CA ALA A 54 -5.16 -7.23 -0.54
C ALA A 54 -4.61 -6.42 -1.74
N CYS A 55 -3.88 -5.34 -1.47
CA CYS A 55 -3.16 -4.57 -2.49
C CYS A 55 -1.79 -4.19 -1.94
N ILE A 56 -0.76 -4.17 -2.79
CA ILE A 56 0.57 -3.70 -2.44
C ILE A 56 1.11 -2.82 -3.56
N LEU A 57 1.75 -1.71 -3.20
CA LEU A 57 2.35 -0.79 -4.15
C LEU A 57 3.59 -0.13 -3.57
N THR A 58 4.68 -0.13 -4.33
CA THR A 58 5.77 0.84 -4.20
C THR A 58 5.58 1.89 -5.29
N LEU A 59 5.57 3.17 -4.92
CA LEU A 59 5.36 4.26 -5.87
C LEU A 59 6.48 4.26 -6.94
N PRO A 60 6.18 4.60 -8.20
CA PRO A 60 7.13 4.48 -9.32
C PRO A 60 8.55 4.99 -9.07
N PRO A 61 8.79 6.19 -8.48
CA PRO A 61 10.15 6.68 -8.26
C PRO A 61 10.96 5.88 -7.23
N TYR A 62 10.29 5.09 -6.37
CA TYR A 62 10.91 4.29 -5.31
C TYR A 62 11.01 2.79 -5.65
N GLN A 63 10.59 2.39 -6.85
CA GLN A 63 10.65 0.99 -7.27
C GLN A 63 12.10 0.52 -7.45
N ARG A 64 12.31 -0.79 -7.25
CA ARG A 64 13.62 -1.48 -7.37
C ARG A 64 14.70 -1.00 -6.39
N GLN A 65 14.33 -0.28 -5.33
CA GLN A 65 15.24 0.16 -4.26
C GLN A 65 15.14 -0.70 -2.98
N GLY A 66 14.35 -1.78 -2.99
CA GLY A 66 14.19 -2.70 -1.87
C GLY A 66 12.92 -2.50 -1.03
N TYR A 67 12.23 -1.36 -1.15
CA TYR A 67 11.00 -1.09 -0.40
C TYR A 67 9.88 -2.11 -0.59
N GLY A 68 9.70 -2.64 -1.81
CA GLY A 68 8.75 -3.71 -2.06
C GLY A 68 9.04 -4.98 -1.26
N LYS A 69 10.33 -5.33 -1.09
CA LYS A 69 10.72 -6.48 -0.26
C LYS A 69 10.44 -6.21 1.22
N LEU A 70 10.68 -4.98 1.68
CA LEU A 70 10.38 -4.58 3.05
C LEU A 70 8.87 -4.67 3.35
N LEU A 71 8.04 -4.18 2.43
CA LEU A 71 6.57 -4.27 2.55
C LEU A 71 6.06 -5.72 2.54
N ILE A 72 6.71 -6.64 1.82
CA ILE A 72 6.35 -8.06 1.80
C ILE A 72 6.76 -8.77 3.10
N ALA A 73 7.88 -8.35 3.71
CA ALA A 73 8.44 -8.99 4.89
C ALA A 73 7.79 -8.55 6.22
N PHE A 74 7.09 -7.43 6.23
CA PHE A 74 6.41 -6.85 7.39
C PHE A 74 5.07 -7.55 7.66
#